data_AF-A0A2P6S319-F1
#
_entry.id   AF-A0A2P6S319-F1
#
_cell.length_a   1.000
_cell.length_b   1.000
_cell.length_c   1.000
_cell.angle_alpha   90.00
_cell.angle_beta   90.00
_cell.angle_gamma   90.00
#
_symmetry.space_group_name_H-M   'P 1'
#
loop_
_entity.id
_entity.type
_entity.pdbx_description
1 polymer ?
#
loop_
_entity_poly.entity_id
_entity_poly.type
_entity_poly.pdbx_seq_one_letter_code
_entity_poly.pdbx_strand_id
1 'polypeptide(L)'
;MFITAGSEEKLAACKDLGADVCINYKTEDFVARVKEETGGKGVDVILDSLGQAYFQRNLDSLNFDGRLFLIGTMAAGLRVRSPENKAVIIREVEDHVWPAIVAGKVKPVIYKHFPLSESAEAHQLLESSQHIGKILLFP
;
A
#
# COMPACT_ATOMS: atom_id res chain seq x y z
N MET A 1 3.27 12.86 2.22
CA MET A 1 3.18 11.39 2.30
C MET A 1 4.44 10.78 1.70
N PHE A 2 5.12 9.94 2.48
CA PHE A 2 6.27 9.14 2.05
C PHE A 2 5.78 7.81 1.49
N ILE A 3 6.39 7.33 0.40
CA ILE A 3 6.13 6.00 -0.17
C ILE A 3 7.47 5.31 -0.46
N THR A 4 7.53 4.01 -0.15
CA THR A 4 8.65 3.15 -0.53
C THR A 4 8.24 2.16 -1.62
N ALA A 5 9.06 2.00 -2.65
CA ALA A 5 8.86 0.97 -3.68
C ALA A 5 10.21 0.51 -4.24
N GLY A 6 10.25 -0.66 -4.88
CA GLY A 6 11.49 -1.29 -5.34
C GLY A 6 11.82 -1.05 -6.83
N SER A 7 11.20 -0.06 -7.46
CA SER A 7 11.40 0.26 -8.89
C SER A 7 11.04 1.72 -9.17
N GLU A 8 11.84 2.39 -10.00
CA GLU A 8 11.61 3.79 -10.40
C GLU A 8 10.26 4.01 -11.07
N GLU A 9 9.82 3.08 -11.91
CA GLU A 9 8.52 3.15 -12.58
C GLU A 9 7.35 3.21 -11.58
N LYS A 10 7.39 2.39 -10.51
CA LYS A 10 6.39 2.44 -9.43
C LYS A 10 6.46 3.73 -8.63
N LEU A 11 7.66 4.27 -8.40
CA LEU A 11 7.81 5.54 -7.70
C LEU A 11 7.25 6.71 -8.51
N ALA A 12 7.53 6.75 -9.81
CA ALA A 12 6.93 7.74 -10.72
C ALA A 12 5.40 7.66 -10.70
N ALA A 13 4.83 6.45 -10.78
CA ALA A 13 3.38 6.28 -10.67
C ALA A 13 2.83 6.73 -9.31
N CYS A 14 3.52 6.45 -8.20
CA CYS A 14 3.13 6.95 -6.88
C CYS A 14 3.23 8.47 -6.78
N LYS A 15 4.21 9.09 -7.45
CA LYS A 15 4.38 10.55 -7.52
C LYS A 15 3.20 11.20 -8.24
N ASP A 16 2.79 10.64 -9.39
CA ASP A 16 1.61 11.09 -10.15
C ASP A 16 0.31 10.95 -9.36
N LEU A 17 0.26 10.00 -8.43
CA LEU A 17 -0.87 9.79 -7.51
C LEU A 17 -0.82 10.71 -6.26
N GLY A 18 0.19 11.58 -6.14
CA GLY A 18 0.28 12.58 -5.07
C GLY A 18 1.21 12.23 -3.91
N ALA A 19 2.12 11.27 -4.07
CA ALA A 19 3.19 11.09 -3.08
C ALA A 19 4.11 12.33 -3.03
N ASP A 20 4.53 12.74 -1.84
CA ASP A 20 5.43 13.90 -1.68
C ASP A 20 6.88 13.46 -1.82
N VAL A 21 7.24 12.37 -1.12
CA VAL A 21 8.57 11.79 -1.13
C VAL A 21 8.47 10.33 -1.54
N CYS A 22 9.24 9.96 -2.55
CA CYS A 22 9.32 8.61 -3.11
C CYS A 22 10.72 8.06 -2.86
N ILE A 23 10.84 6.90 -2.21
CA ILE A 23 12.12 6.32 -1.82
C ILE A 23 12.26 4.93 -2.45
N ASN A 24 13.35 4.72 -3.18
CA ASN A 24 13.66 3.39 -3.69
C ASN A 24 14.42 2.58 -2.63
N TYR A 25 13.73 1.68 -1.93
CA TYR A 25 14.32 0.93 -0.81
C TYR A 25 15.45 -0.03 -1.24
N LYS A 26 15.65 -0.27 -2.55
CA LYS A 26 16.76 -1.09 -3.06
C LYS A 26 18.06 -0.31 -3.19
N THR A 27 17.99 1.00 -3.33
CA THR A 27 19.15 1.87 -3.58
C THR A 27 19.36 2.90 -2.46
N GLU A 28 18.35 3.14 -1.64
CA GLU A 28 18.38 4.12 -0.55
C GLU A 28 18.01 3.49 0.79
N ASP A 29 18.56 4.05 1.88
CA ASP A 29 18.06 3.78 3.23
C ASP A 29 16.88 4.70 3.55
N PHE A 30 15.67 4.12 3.56
CA PHE A 30 14.46 4.90 3.82
C PHE A 30 14.42 5.54 5.22
N VAL A 31 15.08 4.98 6.23
CA VAL A 31 15.11 5.55 7.58
C VAL A 31 15.92 6.85 7.56
N ALA A 32 17.07 6.83 6.89
CA ALA A 32 17.91 8.01 6.71
C ALA A 32 17.18 9.08 5.89
N ARG A 33 16.54 8.71 4.78
CA ARG A 33 15.76 9.63 3.95
C ARG A 33 14.58 10.25 4.69
N VAL A 34 13.83 9.46 5.46
CA VAL A 34 12.75 10.00 6.30
C VAL A 34 13.30 11.03 7.30
N LYS A 35 14.42 10.73 7.98
CA LYS A 35 15.02 11.68 8.92
C LYS A 35 15.49 12.95 8.21
N GLU A 36 16.13 12.84 7.06
CA GLU A 36 16.57 14.00 6.27
C GLU A 36 15.40 14.92 5.91
N GLU A 37 14.37 14.36 5.28
CA GLU A 37 13.20 15.10 4.80
C GLU A 37 12.32 15.67 5.93
N THR A 38 12.45 15.15 7.15
CA THR A 38 11.69 15.59 8.34
C THR A 38 12.53 16.42 9.31
N GLY A 39 13.77 16.79 8.95
CA GLY A 39 14.67 17.54 9.84
C GLY A 39 15.02 16.78 11.13
N GLY A 40 15.14 15.46 11.03
CA GLY A 40 15.50 14.53 12.11
C GLY A 40 14.33 14.05 12.96
N LYS A 41 13.11 14.53 12.72
CA LYS A 41 11.95 14.20 13.58
C LYS A 41 11.39 12.81 13.33
N GLY A 42 11.32 12.36 12.08
CA GLY A 42 10.54 11.19 11.67
C GLY A 42 9.10 11.53 11.31
N VAL A 43 8.30 10.51 10.99
CA VAL A 43 6.89 10.63 10.61
C VAL A 43 5.94 10.33 11.78
N ASP A 44 4.78 10.98 11.82
CA ASP A 44 3.82 10.79 12.92
C ASP A 44 3.01 9.50 12.79
N VAL A 45 2.81 9.00 11.57
CA VAL A 45 2.02 7.79 11.29
C VAL A 45 2.69 6.96 10.21
N ILE A 46 2.78 5.65 10.44
CA ILE A 46 3.18 4.65 9.44
C ILE A 46 2.06 3.64 9.25
N LEU A 47 1.71 3.38 7.99
CA LEU A 47 0.84 2.28 7.58
C LEU A 47 1.70 1.18 6.96
N ASP A 48 1.89 0.09 7.70
CA ASP A 48 2.79 -0.99 7.30
C ASP A 48 1.99 -2.24 6.91
N SER A 49 2.10 -2.62 5.64
CA SER A 49 1.49 -3.83 5.08
C SER A 49 2.47 -5.01 4.98
N LEU A 50 3.76 -4.79 5.24
CA LEU A 50 4.81 -5.80 5.14
C LEU A 50 5.07 -6.45 6.50
N GLY A 51 5.24 -5.62 7.54
CA GLY A 51 5.62 -6.05 8.89
C GLY A 51 7.04 -6.62 8.93
N GLN A 52 7.26 -7.53 9.89
CA GLN A 52 8.48 -8.34 10.06
C GLN A 52 9.79 -7.55 9.83
N ALA A 53 10.43 -7.75 8.67
CA ALA A 53 11.73 -7.19 8.31
C ALA A 53 11.76 -5.65 8.35
N TYR A 54 10.60 -5.00 8.29
CA TYR A 54 10.46 -3.54 8.34
C TYR A 54 10.11 -3.01 9.73
N PHE A 55 9.79 -3.87 10.70
CA PHE A 55 9.23 -3.43 11.98
C PHE A 55 10.16 -2.44 12.73
N GLN A 56 11.41 -2.83 12.99
CA GLN A 56 12.35 -1.96 13.70
C GLN A 56 12.65 -0.68 12.91
N ARG A 57 12.86 -0.79 11.60
CA ARG A 57 13.17 0.37 10.75
C ARG A 57 11.99 1.35 10.67
N ASN A 58 10.76 0.85 10.71
CA ASN A 58 9.56 1.67 10.82
C ASN A 58 9.53 2.39 12.17
N LEU A 59 9.84 1.72 13.29
CA LEU A 59 9.97 2.38 14.59
C LEU A 59 11.04 3.47 14.58
N ASP A 60 12.20 3.21 13.96
CA ASP A 60 13.30 4.18 13.86
C ASP A 60 12.97 5.39 12.98
N SER A 61 11.91 5.28 12.17
CA SER A 61 11.40 6.33 11.28
C SER A 61 10.26 7.13 11.91
N LEU A 62 9.72 6.71 13.05
CA LEU A 62 8.65 7.42 13.75
C LEU A 62 9.18 8.64 14.50
N ASN A 63 8.34 9.68 14.54
CA ASN A 63 8.47 10.77 15.48
C ASN A 63 8.11 10.33 16.90
N PHE A 64 8.50 11.14 17.89
CA PHE A 64 8.04 10.96 19.26
C PHE A 64 6.50 10.98 19.31
N ASP A 65 5.91 10.02 20.03
CA ASP A 65 4.46 9.77 20.07
C ASP A 65 3.83 9.36 18.71
N GLY A 66 4.66 8.95 17.76
CA GLY A 66 4.23 8.42 16.47
C GLY A 66 3.55 7.05 16.58
N ARG A 67 2.73 6.72 15.58
CA ARG A 67 1.90 5.50 15.55
C ARG A 67 2.24 4.60 14.37
N LEU A 68 2.56 3.34 14.68
CA LEU A 68 2.69 2.28 13.68
C LEU A 68 1.41 1.45 13.61
N PHE A 69 0.73 1.50 12.47
CA PHE A 69 -0.41 0.64 12.16
C PHE A 69 0.05 -0.52 11.27
N LEU A 70 0.10 -1.72 11.84
CA LEU A 70 0.27 -2.95 11.07
C LEU A 70 -1.07 -3.34 10.42
N ILE A 71 -1.22 -3.01 9.14
CA ILE A 71 -2.45 -3.23 8.37
C ILE A 71 -2.42 -4.51 7.53
N GLY A 72 -1.24 -5.12 7.40
CA GLY A 72 -1.02 -6.40 6.74
C GLY A 72 0.28 -7.03 7.22
N THR A 73 0.44 -8.33 6.99
CA THR A 73 1.74 -8.99 7.17
C THR A 73 1.90 -10.03 6.07
N MET A 74 3.10 -10.16 5.52
CA MET A 74 3.39 -11.16 4.48
C MET A 74 3.40 -12.61 5.00
N ALA A 75 3.37 -12.82 6.32
CA ALA A 75 3.67 -14.12 6.93
C ALA A 75 2.63 -14.59 7.97
N ALA A 76 1.66 -13.76 8.35
CA ALA A 76 0.60 -14.17 9.26
C ALA A 76 -0.57 -14.71 8.45
N GLY A 77 -1.05 -15.91 8.81
CA GLY A 77 -2.28 -16.47 8.26
C GLY A 77 -3.44 -15.47 8.29
N LEU A 78 -4.39 -15.65 7.38
CA LEU A 78 -5.60 -14.84 7.26
C LEU A 78 -6.14 -14.50 8.66
N ARG A 79 -6.18 -13.21 9.04
CA ARG A 79 -6.92 -12.79 10.24
C ARG A 79 -8.38 -13.14 10.01
N VAL A 80 -8.81 -14.28 10.54
CA VAL A 80 -10.20 -14.69 10.49
C VAL A 80 -11.00 -13.65 11.27
N ARG A 81 -11.89 -12.95 10.56
CA ARG A 81 -12.87 -12.04 11.13
C ARG A 81 -14.23 -12.70 11.01
N SER A 82 -15.04 -12.60 12.06
CA SER A 82 -16.43 -13.05 12.01
C SER A 82 -17.22 -12.30 10.92
N PRO A 83 -18.31 -12.88 10.40
CA PRO A 83 -19.18 -12.21 9.45
C PRO A 83 -19.67 -10.84 9.96
N GLU A 84 -19.97 -10.71 11.25
CA GLU A 84 -20.46 -9.46 11.88
C GLU A 84 -19.39 -8.38 11.81
N ASN A 85 -18.14 -8.70 12.16
CA ASN A 85 -17.02 -7.76 12.05
C ASN A 85 -16.78 -7.34 10.59
N LYS A 86 -16.95 -8.25 9.62
CA LYS A 86 -16.86 -7.89 8.19
C LYS A 86 -18.00 -6.96 7.77
N ALA A 87 -19.22 -7.21 8.24
CA ALA A 87 -20.38 -6.37 7.93
C ALA A 87 -20.19 -4.94 8.45
N VAL A 88 -19.65 -4.77 9.65
CA VAL A 88 -19.28 -3.44 10.18
C VAL A 88 -18.28 -2.75 9.26
N ILE A 89 -17.20 -3.44 8.86
CA ILE A 89 -16.19 -2.85 7.96
C ILE A 89 -16.78 -2.48 6.60
N ILE A 90 -17.63 -3.33 6.02
CA ILE A 90 -18.29 -3.05 4.74
C ILE A 90 -19.14 -1.79 4.86
N ARG A 91 -19.94 -1.67 5.92
CA ARG A 91 -20.76 -0.49 6.17
C ARG A 91 -19.92 0.78 6.32
N GLU A 92 -18.83 0.73 7.07
CA GLU A 92 -17.91 1.88 7.20
C GLU A 92 -17.29 2.27 5.85
N VAL A 93 -16.95 1.31 5.00
CA VAL A 93 -16.46 1.57 3.63
C VAL A 93 -17.56 2.17 2.76
N GLU A 94 -18.79 1.69 2.85
CA GLU A 94 -19.95 2.24 2.15
C GLU A 94 -20.23 3.69 2.58
N ASP A 95 -20.17 3.98 3.88
CA ASP A 95 -20.50 5.29 4.44
C ASP A 95 -19.37 6.32 4.20
N HIS A 96 -18.10 5.89 4.22
CA HIS A 96 -16.96 6.82 4.20
C HIS A 96 -16.10 6.80 2.93
N VAL A 97 -15.99 5.67 2.24
CA VAL A 97 -15.10 5.51 1.08
C VAL A 97 -15.87 5.56 -0.23
N TRP A 98 -17.03 4.90 -0.29
CA TRP A 98 -17.84 4.82 -1.51
C TRP A 98 -18.23 6.17 -2.09
N PRO A 99 -18.64 7.18 -1.29
CA PRO A 99 -18.93 8.52 -1.81
C PRO A 99 -17.73 9.17 -2.49
N ALA A 100 -16.50 8.91 -1.99
CA ALA A 100 -15.28 9.43 -2.60
C ALA A 100 -14.95 8.75 -3.94
N ILE A 101 -15.30 7.47 -4.10
CA ILE A 101 -15.19 6.76 -5.38
C ILE A 101 -16.19 7.33 -6.39
N VAL A 102 -17.47 7.47 -6.01
CA VAL A 102 -18.52 8.05 -6.86
C VAL A 102 -18.18 9.47 -7.27
N ALA A 103 -17.62 10.28 -6.36
CA ALA A 103 -17.15 11.63 -6.65
C ALA A 103 -15.84 11.68 -7.47
N GLY A 104 -15.25 10.53 -7.80
CA GLY A 104 -14.00 10.45 -8.56
C GLY A 104 -12.75 10.92 -7.81
N LYS A 105 -12.84 11.11 -6.49
CA LYS A 105 -11.70 11.47 -5.62
C LYS A 105 -10.79 10.27 -5.35
N VAL A 106 -11.38 9.08 -5.29
CA VAL A 106 -10.65 7.80 -5.23
C VAL A 106 -10.89 7.07 -6.54
N LYS A 107 -9.83 6.86 -7.32
CA LYS A 107 -9.92 6.19 -8.63
C LYS A 107 -9.18 4.85 -8.57
N PRO A 108 -9.85 3.73 -8.87
CA PRO A 108 -9.15 2.46 -9.05
C PRO A 108 -8.28 2.54 -10.30
N VAL A 109 -6.97 2.30 -10.14
CA VAL A 109 -6.04 2.15 -11.26
C VAL A 109 -6.09 0.70 -11.70
N ILE A 110 -6.61 0.45 -12.90
CA ILE A 110 -6.70 -0.89 -13.51
C ILE A 110 -5.52 -1.02 -14.48
N TYR A 111 -4.67 -2.02 -14.25
CA TYR A 111 -3.54 -2.31 -15.11
C TYR A 111 -3.96 -3.11 -16.35
N LYS A 112 -4.69 -4.21 -16.12
CA LYS A 112 -5.14 -5.12 -17.16
C LYS A 112 -6.36 -5.93 -16.71
N HIS A 113 -7.16 -6.37 -17.66
CA HIS A 113 -8.27 -7.28 -17.45
C HIS A 113 -8.07 -8.56 -18.27
N PHE A 114 -8.56 -9.68 -17.75
CA PHE A 114 -8.52 -11.00 -18.39
C PHE A 114 -9.88 -11.70 -18.23
N PRO A 115 -10.31 -12.52 -19.20
CA PRO A 115 -11.36 -13.49 -18.97
C PRO A 115 -10.98 -14.43 -17.81
N LEU A 116 -11.96 -14.94 -17.07
CA LEU A 116 -11.73 -15.90 -15.98
C LEU A 116 -11.04 -17.18 -16.48
N SER A 117 -11.28 -17.55 -17.75
CA SER A 117 -10.60 -18.66 -18.42
C SER A 117 -9.09 -18.46 -18.59
N GLU A 118 -8.61 -17.22 -18.53
CA GLU A 118 -7.19 -16.82 -18.65
C GLU A 118 -6.57 -16.47 -17.29
N SER A 119 -7.09 -17.08 -16.20
CA SER A 119 -6.58 -16.81 -14.85
C SER A 119 -5.11 -17.20 -14.66
N ALA A 120 -4.62 -18.18 -15.43
CA ALA A 120 -3.21 -18.57 -15.41
C ALA A 120 -2.30 -17.44 -15.92
N GLU A 121 -2.66 -16.80 -17.02
CA GLU A 121 -1.94 -15.65 -17.60
C GLU A 121 -2.00 -14.44 -16.66
N ALA A 122 -3.14 -14.21 -16.02
CA ALA A 122 -3.28 -13.15 -15.02
C ALA A 122 -2.35 -13.39 -13.82
N HIS A 123 -2.20 -14.63 -13.37
CA HIS A 123 -1.27 -15.00 -12.30
C HIS A 123 0.20 -14.86 -12.72
N GLN A 124 0.58 -15.26 -13.93
CA GLN A 124 1.94 -15.06 -14.43
C GLN A 124 2.31 -13.57 -14.47
N LEU A 125 1.38 -12.71 -14.90
CA LEU A 125 1.58 -11.26 -14.86
C LEU A 125 1.72 -10.73 -13.42
N LEU A 126 0.89 -11.21 -12.48
CA LEU A 126 0.97 -10.86 -11.06
C LEU A 126 2.35 -11.22 -10.49
N GLU A 127 2.84 -12.43 -10.75
CA GLU A 127 4.13 -12.93 -10.26
C GLU A 127 5.33 -12.16 -10.82
N SER A 128 5.24 -11.65 -12.05
CA SER A 128 6.29 -10.81 -12.66
C SER A 128 6.56 -9.53 -11.87
N SER A 129 5.62 -9.09 -11.03
CA SER A 129 5.67 -7.83 -10.28
C SER A 129 5.82 -6.56 -11.15
N GLN A 130 5.59 -6.65 -12.46
CA GLN A 130 5.69 -5.53 -13.41
C GLN A 130 4.44 -4.64 -13.43
N HIS A 131 3.31 -5.13 -12.92
CA HIS A 131 2.06 -4.38 -12.95
C HIS A 131 2.02 -3.24 -11.91
N ILE A 132 1.31 -2.17 -12.27
CA ILE A 132 0.95 -1.06 -11.38
C ILE A 132 -0.56 -0.90 -11.40
N GLY A 133 -1.20 -1.12 -10.25
CA GLY A 133 -2.66 -1.16 -10.15
C GLY A 133 -3.22 -2.59 -10.14
N LYS A 134 -4.52 -2.70 -10.35
CA LYS A 134 -5.30 -3.93 -10.21
C LYS A 134 -5.33 -4.73 -11.51
N ILE A 135 -5.23 -6.04 -11.38
CA ILE A 135 -5.55 -7.01 -12.44
C ILE A 135 -6.97 -7.50 -12.16
N LEU A 136 -7.87 -7.39 -13.14
CA LEU A 136 -9.26 -7.80 -13.00
C LEU A 136 -9.54 -9.06 -13.81
N LEU A 137 -10.34 -9.96 -13.23
CA LEU A 137 -10.92 -11.08 -13.95
C LEU A 137 -12.40 -10.79 -14.19
N PHE A 138 -12.89 -11.05 -15.39
CA PHE A 138 -14.31 -11.02 -15.71
C PHE A 138 -14.81 -12.42 -16.09
N PRO A 139 -16.06 -12.78 -15.74
CA PRO A 139 -16.63 -14.10 -16.03
C PRO A 139 -16.56 -14.50 -17.51
#